data_AF-A0A256ZVQ3-F1
#
_entry.id   AF-A0A256ZVQ3-F1
#
_cell.length_a   1.000
_cell.length_b   1.000
_cell.length_c   1.000
_cell.angle_alpha   90.00
_cell.angle_beta   90.00
_cell.angle_gamma   90.00
#
_symmetry.space_group_name_H-M   'P 1'
#
loop_
_entity.id
_entity.type
_entity.pdbx_description
1 polymer ?
#
loop_
_entity_poly.entity_id
_entity_poly.type
_entity_poly.pdbx_seq_one_letter_code
_entity_poly.pdbx_strand_id
1 'polypeptide(L)' 'FYMGDTDEIFEHGDKAILYVELDGGAPAYARILIELKPPVGAPLTVERVVPPNLADQVVVLG' A
#
# COMPACT_ATOMS: atom_id res chain seq x y z
N PHE A 1 13.45 -10.22 -2.08
CA PHE A 1 13.94 -10.87 -3.31
C PHE A 1 12.80 -10.84 -4.32
N TYR A 2 12.94 -10.03 -5.36
CA TYR A 2 12.01 -9.98 -6.50
C TYR A 2 12.41 -11.14 -7.43
N MET A 3 11.46 -12.00 -7.80
CA MET A 3 11.67 -13.00 -8.86
C MET A 3 10.81 -12.56 -10.04
N GLY A 4 11.40 -11.72 -10.89
CA GLY A 4 10.88 -11.29 -12.19
C GLY A 4 12.08 -11.12 -13.13
N ASP A 5 11.84 -11.10 -14.44
CA ASP A 5 12.86 -11.10 -15.50
C ASP A 5 13.56 -9.74 -15.72
N THR A 6 13.57 -8.89 -14.68
CA THR A 6 14.11 -7.52 -14.60
C THR A 6 13.33 -6.44 -15.33
N ASP A 7 12.15 -6.73 -15.88
CA ASP A 7 11.24 -5.70 -16.37
C ASP A 7 10.28 -5.15 -15.28
N GLU A 8 9.47 -4.16 -15.67
CA GLU A 8 8.47 -3.51 -14.80
C GLU A 8 7.03 -3.99 -15.11
N ILE A 9 6.89 -5.16 -15.75
CA ILE A 9 5.61 -5.74 -16.13
C ILE A 9 5.21 -6.77 -15.07
N PHE A 10 3.94 -6.71 -14.64
CA PHE A 10 3.39 -7.71 -13.74
C PHE A 10 2.88 -8.91 -14.53
N GLU A 11 3.47 -10.06 -14.27
CA GLU A 11 3.00 -11.35 -14.76
C GLU A 11 2.12 -12.06 -13.73
N HIS A 12 1.42 -13.10 -14.18
CA HIS A 12 0.55 -13.86 -13.29
C HIS A 12 1.37 -14.58 -12.21
N GLY A 13 1.09 -14.26 -10.94
CA GLY A 13 1.75 -14.84 -9.78
C GLY A 13 2.78 -13.91 -9.15
N ASP A 14 3.10 -12.81 -9.81
CA ASP A 14 4.01 -11.80 -9.29
C ASP A 14 3.43 -11.09 -8.07
N LYS A 15 4.34 -10.64 -7.22
CA LYS A 15 4.03 -9.87 -6.02
C LYS A 15 4.93 -8.66 -5.96
N ALA A 16 4.34 -7.49 -5.72
CA ALA A 16 5.06 -6.27 -5.42
C ALA A 16 4.64 -5.67 -4.09
N ILE A 17 5.48 -4.76 -3.60
CA ILE A 17 5.23 -3.92 -2.44
C ILE A 17 5.10 -2.49 -2.96
N LEU A 18 3.95 -1.86 -2.72
CA LEU A 18 3.80 -0.42 -2.91
C LEU A 18 4.22 0.28 -1.61
N TYR A 19 5.25 1.11 -1.69
CA TYR A 19 5.63 2.00 -0.60
C TYR A 19 5.09 3.41 -0.89
N VAL A 20 4.33 3.98 0.04
CA VAL A 20 3.79 5.33 -0.06
C VAL A 20 4.26 6.12 1.15
N GLU A 21 4.97 7.21 0.89
CA GLU A 21 5.32 8.19 1.90
C GLU A 21 4.23 9.27 1.95
N LEU A 22 3.69 9.52 3.15
CA LEU A 22 2.71 10.56 3.38
C LEU A 22 3.45 11.77 3.95
N ASP A 23 3.42 12.89 3.23
CA ASP A 23 4.02 14.15 3.71
C ASP A 23 3.36 14.57 5.04
N GLY A 24 4.17 14.75 6.08
CA GLY A 24 3.70 15.03 7.44
C GLY A 24 3.10 13.83 8.20
N GLY A 25 3.09 12.63 7.61
CA GLY A 25 2.55 11.40 8.21
C GLY A 25 1.01 11.34 8.25
N ALA A 26 0.48 10.38 9.00
CA ALA A 26 -0.97 10.23 9.23
C ALA A 26 -1.29 10.28 10.73
N PRO A 27 -2.14 11.22 11.20
CA PRO A 27 -2.48 11.31 12.61
C PRO A 27 -3.36 10.13 13.07
N ALA A 28 -3.45 9.93 14.38
CA ALA A 28 -4.38 8.97 14.97
C ALA A 28 -5.82 9.18 14.45
N TYR A 29 -6.53 8.08 14.19
CA TYR A 29 -7.87 8.06 13.58
C TYR A 29 -7.96 8.55 12.13
N ALA A 30 -6.86 8.92 11.48
CA ALA A 30 -6.89 9.27 10.06
C ALA A 30 -7.38 8.09 9.22
N ARG A 31 -8.19 8.39 8.20
CA ARG A 31 -8.61 7.43 7.19
C ARG A 31 -7.67 7.53 5.99
N ILE A 32 -6.97 6.44 5.70
CA ILE A 32 -6.09 6.30 4.53
C ILE A 32 -6.87 5.53 3.47
N LEU A 33 -7.03 6.14 2.29
CA LEU A 33 -7.66 5.53 1.13
C LEU A 33 -6.67 5.59 -0.05
N ILE A 34 -6.30 4.42 -0.57
CA ILE A 34 -5.41 4.29 -1.73
C ILE A 34 -6.15 3.48 -2.79
N GLU A 35 -6.21 4.01 -4.00
CA GLU A 35 -6.82 3.36 -5.16
C GLU A 35 -5.75 3.14 -6.23
N LEU A 36 -5.43 1.88 -6.51
CA LEU A 36 -4.50 1.49 -7.57
C LEU A 36 -5.32 1.21 -8.83
N LYS A 37 -5.13 2.04 -9.86
CA LYS A 37 -5.78 1.90 -11.17
C LYS A 37 -4.79 1.40 -12.20
N PRO A 38 -4.88 0.14 -12.66
CA PRO A 38 -4.09 -0.29 -13.79
C PRO A 38 -4.57 0.39 -15.08
N PRO A 39 -3.72 0.53 -16.11
CA PRO A 39 -4.15 1.06 -17.41
C PRO A 39 -5.32 0.30 -18.04
N VAL A 40 -5.42 -1.00 -17.74
CA VAL A 40 -6.52 -1.88 -18.16
C VAL A 40 -6.88 -2.83 -17.01
N GLY A 41 -8.17 -3.04 -16.75
CA GLY A 41 -8.66 -3.98 -15.73
C GLY A 41 -9.39 -3.30 -14.57
N ALA A 42 -9.63 -4.07 -13.51
CA ALA A 42 -10.34 -3.59 -12.32
C ALA A 42 -9.40 -2.88 -11.34
N PRO A 43 -9.87 -1.82 -10.64
CA PRO A 43 -9.07 -1.15 -9.63
C PRO A 43 -8.95 -1.99 -8.35
N LEU A 44 -7.86 -1.78 -7.62
CA LEU A 44 -7.68 -2.26 -6.25
C LEU A 44 -7.79 -1.08 -5.28
N THR A 45 -8.73 -1.18 -4.34
CA THR A 45 -8.91 -0.17 -3.29
C THR A 45 -8.48 -0.71 -1.95
N VAL A 46 -7.59 0.02 -1.27
CA VAL A 46 -7.17 -0.24 0.09
C VAL A 46 -7.65 0.91 0.97
N GLU A 47 -8.40 0.57 2.00
CA GLU A 47 -8.90 1.53 2.98
C GLU A 47 -8.53 1.09 4.38
N ARG A 48 -7.87 1.96 5.15
CA ARG A 48 -7.46 1.69 6.52
C ARG A 48 -7.68 2.90 7.42
N VAL A 49 -7.87 2.64 8.70
CA VAL A 49 -7.97 3.68 9.74
C VAL A 49 -6.76 3.54 10.65
N VAL A 50 -6.04 4.64 10.84
CA VAL A 50 -4.90 4.70 11.75
C VAL A 50 -5.42 4.52 13.20
N PRO A 51 -4.86 3.58 13.99
CA PRO A 51 -5.33 3.34 15.34
C PRO A 51 -5.03 4.54 16.27
N PRO A 52 -5.70 4.60 17.42
CA PRO A 52 -5.48 5.65 18.42
C PRO A 52 -4.08 5.63 19.05
N ASN A 53 -3.49 4.44 19.17
CA ASN A 53 -2.20 4.26 19.82
C ASN A 53 -1.11 4.09 18.77
N LEU A 54 -0.17 5.03 18.75
CA LEU A 54 0.98 5.06 17.84
C LEU A 54 2.31 4.82 18.58
N ALA A 55 2.27 4.09 19.70
CA ALA A 55 3.46 3.81 20.50
C ALA A 55 4.53 3.00 19.77
N ASP A 56 4.15 2.28 18.72
CA ASP A 56 5.05 1.43 17.93
C ASP A 56 5.62 2.17 16.71
N GLN A 57 6.88 1.90 16.37
CA GLN A 57 7.53 2.44 15.16
C GLN A 57 6.92 1.88 13.86
N VAL A 58 6.26 0.71 13.94
CA VAL A 58 5.57 0.05 12.82
C VAL A 58 4.21 -0.43 13.30
N VAL A 59 3.15 0.02 12.64
CA VAL A 59 1.77 -0.37 12.92
C VAL A 59 1.21 -1.13 11.73
N VAL A 60 0.80 -2.38 11.95
CA VAL A 60 0.18 -3.21 10.90
C VAL A 60 -1.32 -2.93 10.87
N LEU A 61 -1.82 -2.43 9.74
CA LEU A 61 -3.22 -2.03 9.60
C LEU A 61 -4.16 -3.14 9.10
N GLY A 62 -3.63 -4.35 8.84
CA GLY A 62 -4.37 -5.57 8.51
C GLY A 62 -5.00 -5.56 7.13
#